data_AF-A0A971VZD3-F1
#
_entry.id   AF-A0A971VZD3-F1
#
_cell.length_a   1.000
_cell.length_b   1.000
_cell.length_c   1.000
_cell.angle_alpha   90.00
_cell.angle_beta   90.00
_cell.angle_gamma   90.00
#
_symmetry.space_group_name_H-M   'P 1'
#
loop_
_entity.id
_entity.type
_entity.pdbx_description
1 polymer ?
#
loop_
_entity_poly.entity_id
_entity_poly.type
_entity_poly.pdbx_seq_one_letter_code
_entity_poly.pdbx_strand_id
1 'polypeptide(L)'
;MDKKDLGLLRINGERLLNSIKEMGAIGYDPKTGGRTRLAFTDEDKRSRDLLCKHMSENGLEVRIDEIGNIFGVRNGSDEKKPPLMIGSHIDTVRDAGMFDGVFGVLGGLE
;
A
#
# COMPACT_ATOMS: atom_id res chain seq x y z
N MET A 1 1.13 -14.93 21.57
CA MET A 1 -0.25 -15.14 21.08
C MET A 1 -0.48 -16.62 21.02
N ASP A 2 -1.51 -17.09 21.71
CA ASP A 2 -1.87 -18.51 21.71
C ASP A 2 -2.63 -18.85 20.41
N LYS A 3 -2.71 -20.13 20.02
CA LYS A 3 -3.38 -20.54 18.76
C LYS A 3 -4.85 -20.12 18.70
N LYS A 4 -5.51 -20.01 19.86
CA LYS A 4 -6.89 -19.49 19.97
C LYS A 4 -6.99 -18.01 19.58
N ASP A 5 -5.96 -17.21 19.87
CA ASP A 5 -5.95 -15.78 19.59
C ASP A 5 -5.82 -15.49 18.09
N LEU A 6 -5.13 -16.38 17.35
CA LEU A 6 -5.01 -16.26 15.89
C LEU A 6 -6.37 -16.37 15.18
N GLY A 7 -7.29 -17.17 15.72
CA GLY A 7 -8.64 -17.32 15.16
C GLY A 7 -9.51 -16.06 15.28
N LEU A 8 -9.11 -15.11 16.14
CA LEU A 8 -9.79 -13.84 16.38
C LEU A 8 -9.20 -12.67 15.58
N LEU A 9 -8.03 -12.83 14.96
CA LEU A 9 -7.43 -11.79 14.13
C LEU A 9 -8.34 -11.46 12.95
N ARG A 10 -8.71 -10.20 12.83
CA ARG A 10 -9.49 -9.65 11.73
C ARG A 10 -8.86 -8.34 11.31
N ILE A 11 -8.88 -8.09 10.01
CA ILE A 11 -8.60 -6.78 9.44
C ILE A 11 -9.70 -5.79 9.82
N ASN A 12 -9.40 -4.50 9.79
CA ASN A 12 -10.39 -3.44 9.78
C ASN A 12 -10.70 -3.04 8.32
N GLY A 13 -11.75 -3.65 7.77
CA GLY A 13 -12.16 -3.41 6.38
C GLY A 13 -12.55 -1.95 6.09
N GLU A 14 -13.08 -1.22 7.08
CA GLU A 14 -13.42 0.20 6.91
C GLU A 14 -12.16 1.05 6.75
N ARG A 15 -11.14 0.81 7.58
CA ARG A 15 -9.84 1.49 7.49
C ARG A 15 -9.14 1.19 6.17
N LEU A 16 -9.17 -0.06 5.71
CA LEU A 16 -8.66 -0.43 4.39
C LEU A 16 -9.36 0.33 3.27
N LEU A 17 -10.70 0.32 3.26
CA LEU A 17 -11.48 1.02 2.24
C LEU A 17 -11.24 2.54 2.26
N ASN A 18 -11.06 3.13 3.45
CA ASN A 18 -10.74 4.54 3.58
C ASN A 18 -9.33 4.85 3.05
N SER A 19 -8.34 4.00 3.32
CA SER A 19 -6.99 4.12 2.78
C SER A 19 -6.98 4.01 1.24
N ILE A 20 -7.78 3.09 0.68
CA ILE A 20 -7.95 2.95 -0.78
C ILE A 20 -8.62 4.19 -1.38
N LYS A 21 -9.63 4.78 -0.71
CA LYS A 21 -10.28 6.01 -1.18
C LYS A 21 -9.33 7.20 -1.16
N GLU A 22 -8.51 7.33 -0.11
CA GLU A 22 -7.50 8.39 0.01
C GLU A 22 -6.46 8.28 -1.11
N MET A 23 -5.87 7.09 -1.30
CA MET A 23 -4.95 6.84 -2.40
C MET A 23 -5.62 7.05 -3.77
N GLY A 24 -6.88 6.61 -3.88
CA GLY A 24 -7.71 6.75 -5.08
C GLY A 24 -8.13 8.18 -5.40
N ALA A 25 -7.92 9.16 -4.52
CA ALA A 25 -8.13 10.58 -4.82
C ALA A 25 -6.97 11.17 -5.65
N ILE A 26 -5.79 10.53 -5.60
CA ILE A 26 -4.61 10.96 -6.35
C ILE A 26 -4.77 10.52 -7.81
N GLY A 27 -4.69 11.49 -8.72
CA GLY A 27 -4.87 11.29 -10.16
C GLY A 27 -6.33 11.13 -10.60
N TYR A 28 -7.31 11.41 -9.73
CA TYR A 28 -8.73 11.32 -10.05
C TYR A 28 -9.17 12.42 -11.02
N ASP A 29 -9.87 12.04 -12.09
CA ASP A 29 -10.54 12.97 -13.00
C ASP A 29 -12.06 12.92 -12.79
N PRO A 30 -12.71 14.02 -12.35
CA PRO A 30 -14.17 14.06 -12.16
C PRO A 30 -14.97 13.90 -13.45
N LYS A 31 -14.37 14.11 -14.63
CA LYS A 31 -15.05 13.97 -15.94
C LYS A 31 -15.19 12.51 -16.34
N THR A 32 -14.14 11.71 -16.14
CA THR A 32 -14.13 10.29 -16.52
C THR A 32 -14.51 9.37 -15.34
N GLY A 33 -14.36 9.86 -14.10
CA GLY A 33 -14.46 9.04 -12.89
C GLY A 33 -13.25 8.11 -12.69
N GLY A 34 -12.28 8.15 -13.61
CA GLY A 34 -11.07 7.34 -13.61
C GLY A 34 -9.95 7.96 -12.80
N ARG A 35 -8.86 7.20 -12.65
CA ARG A 35 -7.63 7.62 -11.97
C ARG A 35 -6.43 7.35 -12.86
N THR A 36 -5.54 8.32 -12.98
CA THR A 36 -4.30 8.18 -13.75
C THR A 36 -3.10 8.53 -12.88
N ARG A 37 -2.33 7.51 -12.51
CA ARG A 37 -1.05 7.62 -11.80
C ARG A 37 0.01 6.81 -12.55
N LEU A 38 0.41 7.28 -13.73
CA LEU A 38 1.43 6.57 -14.52
C LEU A 38 2.75 6.57 -13.75
N ALA A 39 3.50 5.49 -13.83
CA ALA A 39 4.79 5.37 -13.16
C ALA A 39 5.70 6.58 -13.45
N PHE A 40 6.33 7.10 -12.40
CA PHE A 40 7.24 8.26 -12.42
C PHE A 40 6.61 9.62 -12.76
N THR A 41 5.28 9.78 -12.70
CA THR A 41 4.66 11.11 -12.71
C THR A 41 4.57 11.72 -11.30
N ASP A 42 4.20 12.99 -11.21
CA ASP A 42 3.97 13.66 -9.92
C ASP A 42 2.82 13.02 -9.13
N GLU A 43 1.82 12.44 -9.81
CA GLU A 43 0.78 11.64 -9.18
C GLU A 43 1.34 10.36 -8.56
N ASP A 44 2.18 9.62 -9.30
CA ASP A 44 2.85 8.42 -8.77
C ASP A 44 3.72 8.77 -7.57
N LYS A 45 4.53 9.84 -7.68
CA LYS A 45 5.32 10.35 -6.55
C LYS A 45 4.44 10.66 -5.33
N ARG A 46 3.33 11.38 -5.51
CA ARG A 46 2.40 11.69 -4.41
C ARG A 46 1.82 10.44 -3.77
N SER A 47 1.46 9.42 -4.56
CA SER A 47 0.99 8.14 -4.02
C SER A 47 2.08 7.36 -3.28
N ARG A 48 3.33 7.40 -3.76
CA ARG A 48 4.48 6.80 -3.08
C ARG A 48 4.78 7.48 -1.75
N ASP A 49 4.76 8.82 -1.72
CA ASP A 49 4.96 9.59 -0.50
C ASP A 49 3.88 9.27 0.54
N LEU A 50 2.61 9.16 0.10
CA LEU A 50 1.49 8.76 0.98
C LEU A 50 1.67 7.33 1.52
N LEU A 51 2.10 6.38 0.68
CA LEU A 51 2.36 5.01 1.10
C LEU A 51 3.48 4.95 2.15
N CYS A 52 4.60 5.63 1.91
CA CYS A 52 5.71 5.72 2.85
C CYS A 52 5.26 6.32 4.19
N LYS A 53 4.44 7.37 4.15
CA LYS A 53 3.85 7.96 5.36
C LYS A 53 3.03 6.94 6.14
N HIS A 54 2.10 6.25 5.49
CA HIS A 54 1.27 5.22 6.17
C HIS A 54 2.12 4.09 6.76
N MET A 55 3.15 3.63 6.04
CA MET A 55 4.08 2.61 6.54
C MET A 55 4.81 3.11 7.80
N SER A 56 5.36 4.31 7.77
CA SER A 56 6.06 4.89 8.93
C SER A 56 5.15 5.14 10.13
N GLU A 57 3.92 5.62 9.91
CA GLU A 57 2.91 5.83 10.98
C GLU A 57 2.48 4.52 11.65
N ASN A 58 2.59 3.38 10.94
CA ASN A 58 2.36 2.04 11.48
C ASN A 58 3.65 1.37 12.03
N GLY A 59 4.74 2.14 12.18
CA GLY A 59 5.98 1.67 12.78
C GLY A 59 6.83 0.76 11.89
N LEU A 60 6.60 0.77 10.57
CA LEU A 60 7.43 0.03 9.62
C LEU A 60 8.67 0.84 9.25
N GLU A 61 9.80 0.16 9.09
CA GLU A 61 11.00 0.75 8.49
C GLU A 61 10.80 0.83 6.97
N VAL A 62 10.79 2.05 6.42
CA VAL A 62 10.66 2.27 4.98
C VAL A 62 12.03 2.17 4.32
N ARG A 63 12.17 1.26 3.34
CA ARG A 63 13.34 1.14 2.49
C ARG A 63 12.94 1.33 1.03
N ILE A 64 13.82 1.97 0.26
CA ILE A 64 13.64 2.18 -1.18
C ILE A 64 14.90 1.68 -1.88
N ASP A 65 14.75 0.81 -2.87
CA ASP A 65 15.89 0.32 -3.65
C ASP A 65 16.28 1.27 -4.80
N GLU A 66 17.34 0.92 -5.53
CA GLU A 66 17.91 1.76 -6.60
C GLU A 66 16.96 1.98 -7.79
N ILE A 67 15.93 1.13 -7.96
CA ILE A 67 14.94 1.26 -9.03
C ILE A 67 13.59 1.79 -8.51
N GLY A 68 13.51 2.15 -7.24
CA GLY A 68 12.37 2.80 -6.63
C GLY A 68 11.30 1.86 -6.11
N ASN A 69 11.56 0.56 -5.93
CA ASN A 69 10.63 -0.30 -5.19
C ASN A 69 10.61 0.13 -3.73
N ILE A 70 9.42 0.14 -3.12
CA ILE A 70 9.21 0.57 -1.74
C ILE A 70 8.91 -0.64 -0.88
N PHE A 71 9.62 -0.76 0.24
CA PHE A 71 9.47 -1.84 1.20
C PHE A 71 9.12 -1.24 2.57
N GLY A 72 8.00 -1.67 3.16
CA GLY A 72 7.68 -1.45 4.56
C GLY A 72 8.08 -2.68 5.36
N VAL A 73 9.13 -2.57 6.18
CA VAL A 73 9.71 -3.72 6.88
C VAL A 73 9.23 -3.76 8.34
N ARG A 74 8.61 -4.88 8.71
CA ARG A 74 8.34 -5.25 10.11
C ARG A 74 9.30 -6.35 10.54
N ASN A 75 10.20 -6.06 11.47
CA ASN A 75 11.15 -7.07 11.95
C ASN A 75 10.41 -8.19 12.69
N GLY A 76 10.73 -9.43 12.31
CA GLY A 76 10.30 -10.62 13.03
C GLY A 76 11.16 -10.87 14.27
N SER A 77 10.87 -11.93 15.01
CA SER A 77 11.69 -12.33 16.17
C SER A 77 13.04 -12.96 15.79
N ASP A 78 13.23 -13.32 14.52
CA ASP A 78 14.48 -13.89 13.98
C ASP A 78 14.80 -13.22 12.64
N GLU A 79 15.74 -12.27 12.66
CA GLU A 79 16.15 -11.48 11.50
C GLU A 79 17.00 -12.27 10.49
N LYS A 80 17.40 -13.51 10.81
CA LYS A 80 18.16 -14.37 9.89
C LYS A 80 17.28 -15.11 8.89
N LYS A 81 15.96 -15.14 9.12
CA LYS A 81 15.01 -15.80 8.23
C LYS A 81 14.64 -14.90 7.05
N PRO A 82 14.37 -15.50 5.87
CA PRO A 82 13.87 -14.73 4.74
C PRO A 82 12.52 -14.08 5.08
N PRO A 83 12.25 -12.87 4.56
CA PRO A 83 10.99 -12.18 4.80
C PRO A 83 9.83 -12.89 4.09
N LEU A 84 8.64 -12.82 4.69
CA LEU A 84 7.39 -13.02 3.98
C LEU A 84 7.01 -11.70 3.31
N MET A 85 6.82 -11.72 2.01
CA MET A 85 6.51 -10.52 1.23
C MET A 85 5.04 -10.49 0.83
N ILE A 86 4.40 -9.33 1.04
CA ILE A 86 3.06 -9.01 0.56
C ILE A 86 3.17 -7.70 -0.22
N GLY A 87 2.58 -7.63 -1.39
CA GLY A 87 2.66 -6.44 -2.21
C GLY A 87 1.92 -6.57 -3.53
N SER A 88 2.00 -5.49 -4.31
CA SER A 88 1.46 -5.37 -5.66
C SER A 88 2.09 -4.09 -6.26
N HIS A 89 1.33 -3.24 -6.92
CA HIS A 89 1.77 -1.94 -7.44
C HIS A 89 0.79 -0.82 -7.06
N ILE A 90 1.19 0.45 -7.19
CA ILE A 90 0.32 1.61 -6.88
C ILE A 90 0.14 2.59 -8.04
N ASP A 91 0.97 2.46 -9.08
CA ASP A 91 0.76 3.09 -10.38
C ASP A 91 -0.47 2.49 -11.07
N THR A 92 -0.99 3.21 -12.05
CA THR A 92 -2.16 2.80 -12.81
C THR A 92 -1.94 2.98 -14.30
N VAL A 93 -2.82 2.37 -15.09
CA VAL A 93 -3.06 2.81 -16.47
C VAL A 93 -3.87 4.12 -16.50
N ARG A 94 -4.12 4.66 -17.70
CA ARG A 94 -5.00 5.84 -17.86
C ARG A 94 -6.45 5.48 -17.54
N ASP A 95 -7.15 6.40 -16.88
CA ASP A 95 -8.57 6.27 -16.51
C ASP A 95 -8.89 4.94 -15.80
N ALA A 96 -7.98 4.48 -14.95
CA ALA A 96 -8.09 3.20 -14.27
C ALA A 96 -9.15 3.22 -13.15
N GLY A 97 -9.56 2.01 -12.75
CA GLY A 97 -10.36 1.78 -11.56
C GLY A 97 -9.60 2.08 -10.26
N MET A 98 -10.32 2.01 -9.13
CA MET A 98 -9.78 2.38 -7.82
C MET A 98 -8.98 1.26 -7.13
N PHE A 99 -9.11 0.00 -7.56
CA PHE A 99 -8.66 -1.16 -6.79
C PHE A 99 -7.44 -1.87 -7.39
N ASP A 100 -7.22 -1.77 -8.70
CA ASP A 100 -6.14 -2.48 -9.37
C ASP A 100 -4.77 -2.04 -8.82
N GLY A 101 -3.92 -3.01 -8.53
CA GLY A 101 -2.66 -2.86 -7.80
C GLY A 101 -2.83 -2.48 -6.33
N VAL A 102 -3.35 -1.27 -6.08
CA VAL A 102 -3.36 -0.62 -4.76
C VAL A 102 -4.07 -1.44 -3.68
N PHE A 103 -5.09 -2.23 -4.03
CA PHE A 103 -5.76 -3.12 -3.08
C PHE A 103 -4.78 -4.15 -2.48
N GLY A 104 -3.88 -4.71 -3.27
CA GLY A 104 -2.90 -5.69 -2.78
C GLY A 104 -1.85 -5.05 -1.87
N VAL A 105 -1.44 -3.81 -2.16
CA VAL A 105 -0.49 -3.07 -1.33
C VAL A 105 -1.11 -2.67 0.01
N LEU A 106 -2.28 -2.01 -0.01
CA LEU A 106 -2.93 -1.55 1.21
C LEU A 106 -3.56 -2.70 2.01
N GLY A 107 -3.98 -3.77 1.34
CA GLY A 107 -4.41 -5.00 2.01
C GLY A 107 -3.27 -5.75 2.72
N GLY A 108 -2.01 -5.54 2.31
CA GLY A 108 -0.85 -6.02 3.04
C GLY A 108 -0.46 -5.13 4.24
N LEU A 109 -0.85 -3.85 4.21
CA LEU A 109 -0.60 -2.91 5.30
C LEU A 109 -1.66 -2.99 6.41
N GLU A 110 -2.87 -3.42 6.08
CA GLU A 110 -4.00 -3.60 7.01
C GLU A 110 -3.94 -4.90 7.81
#